data_AF-A0A3M1KZB7-F1
#
_entry.id   AF-A0A3M1KZB7-F1
#
_cell.length_a   1.000
_cell.length_b   1.000
_cell.length_c   1.000
_cell.angle_alpha   90.00
_cell.angle_beta   90.00
_cell.angle_gamma   90.00
#
_symmetry.space_group_name_H-M   'P 1'
#
loop_
_entity.id
_entity.type
_entity.pdbx_description
1 polymer ?
#
loop_
_entity_poly.entity_id
_entity_poly.type
_entity_poly.pdbx_seq_one_letter_code
_entity_poly.pdbx_strand_id
1 'polypeptide(L)'
;GIQRSPDLLNTALFRASSYLNSSDGAPNPTARLVLEQARQKTREVLEAVNAFFEKDFQAFRERVESQEIRLFKDFEPLRLKE
;
A
#
# COMPACT_ATOMS: atom_id res chain seq x y z
N GLY A 1 11.38 -9.41 -7.01
CA GLY A 1 11.32 -10.86 -6.72
C GLY A 1 10.07 -11.16 -5.94
N ILE A 2 9.37 -12.27 -6.21
CA ILE A 2 8.19 -12.65 -5.43
C ILE A 2 8.67 -13.15 -4.07
N GLN A 3 8.53 -12.32 -3.04
CA GLN A 3 8.84 -12.71 -1.67
C GLN A 3 7.67 -13.53 -1.15
N ARG A 4 7.85 -14.84 -0.98
CA ARG A 4 6.82 -15.72 -0.43
C ARG A 4 6.99 -15.80 1.08
N SER A 5 6.49 -14.79 1.80
CA SER A 5 6.41 -14.84 3.26
C SER A 5 4.99 -15.22 3.71
N PRO A 6 4.85 -16.11 4.72
CA PRO A 6 3.56 -16.40 5.33
C PRO A 6 2.93 -15.16 6.00
N ASP A 7 3.71 -14.12 6.29
CA ASP A 7 3.24 -12.89 6.95
C ASP A 7 2.60 -11.87 6.00
N LEU A 8 2.62 -12.12 4.69
CA LEU A 8 2.00 -11.22 3.73
C LEU A 8 0.47 -11.37 3.74
N LEU A 9 -0.25 -10.24 3.71
CA LEU A 9 -1.71 -10.22 3.59
C LEU A 9 -2.19 -11.06 2.39
N ASN A 10 -1.53 -10.96 1.23
CA ASN A 10 -1.87 -11.75 0.06
C ASN A 10 -1.78 -13.27 0.32
N THR A 11 -0.80 -13.72 1.10
CA THR A 11 -0.68 -15.13 1.49
C THR A 11 -1.84 -15.55 2.39
N ALA A 12 -2.22 -14.70 3.36
CA ALA A 12 -3.34 -14.97 4.26
C ALA A 12 -4.69 -15.02 3.52
N LEU A 13 -4.93 -14.05 2.62
CA LEU A 13 -6.13 -14.00 1.78
C LEU A 13 -6.22 -15.19 0.83
N PHE A 14 -5.10 -15.57 0.19
CA PHE A 14 -5.07 -16.73 -0.68
C PHE A 14 -5.41 -18.03 0.06
N ARG A 15 -4.87 -18.21 1.28
CA ARG A 15 -5.20 -19.36 2.13
C ARG A 15 -6.68 -19.37 2.51
N ALA A 16 -7.22 -18.23 2.95
CA ALA A 16 -8.64 -18.13 3.29
C ALA A 16 -9.54 -18.45 2.09
N SER A 17 -9.22 -17.92 0.90
CA SER A 17 -9.96 -18.22 -0.33
C SER A 17 -9.88 -19.70 -0.70
N SER A 18 -8.70 -20.33 -0.57
CA SER A 18 -8.52 -21.76 -0.82
C SER A 18 -9.42 -22.60 0.09
N TYR A 19 -9.46 -22.29 1.39
CA TYR A 19 -10.31 -22.99 2.38
C TYR A 19 -11.80 -22.80 2.12
N LEU A 20 -12.22 -21.63 1.63
CA LEU A 20 -13.61 -21.37 1.25
C LEU A 20 -13.99 -22.15 -0.01
N ASN A 21 -13.11 -22.18 -1.01
CA ASN A 21 -13.35 -22.88 -2.28
C ASN A 21 -13.31 -24.41 -2.14
N SER A 22 -12.59 -24.94 -1.16
CA SER A 22 -12.50 -26.39 -0.91
C SER A 22 -13.58 -26.91 0.04
N SER A 23 -14.52 -26.07 0.47
CA SER A 23 -15.53 -26.42 1.45
C SER A 23 -16.86 -26.73 0.76
N ASP A 24 -17.29 -27.99 0.78
CA ASP A 24 -18.59 -28.44 0.24
C ASP A 24 -19.78 -28.03 1.14
N GLY A 25 -19.55 -27.16 2.14
CA GLY A 25 -20.52 -26.74 3.15
C GLY A 25 -20.01 -25.62 4.04
N ALA A 26 -20.64 -25.44 5.21
CA ALA A 26 -20.26 -24.39 6.16
C ALA A 26 -18.79 -24.52 6.62
N PRO A 27 -18.07 -23.40 6.85
CA PRO A 27 -16.66 -23.42 7.25
C PRO A 27 -16.44 -24.22 8.53
N ASN A 28 -15.57 -25.23 8.47
CA ASN A 28 -15.13 -25.99 9.64
C ASN A 28 -14.27 -25.10 10.59
N PRO A 29 -13.96 -25.55 11.82
CA PRO A 29 -13.20 -24.73 12.79
C PRO A 29 -11.86 -24.20 12.25
N THR A 30 -11.15 -24.98 11.43
CA THR A 30 -9.90 -24.57 10.79
C THR A 30 -10.13 -23.48 9.76
N ALA A 31 -11.15 -23.62 8.92
CA ALA A 31 -11.52 -22.58 7.94
C ALA A 31 -11.87 -21.26 8.64
N ARG A 32 -12.58 -21.30 9.77
CA ARG A 32 -12.87 -20.11 10.60
C ARG A 32 -11.60 -19.47 11.16
N LEU A 33 -10.66 -20.27 11.65
CA LEU A 33 -9.37 -19.76 12.14
C LEU A 33 -8.57 -19.06 11.03
N VAL A 34 -8.50 -19.65 9.84
CA VAL A 34 -7.80 -19.06 8.70
C VAL A 34 -8.46 -17.75 8.24
N LEU A 35 -9.79 -17.68 8.27
CA LEU A 35 -10.53 -16.45 7.98
C LEU A 35 -10.23 -15.33 8.98
N GLU A 36 -10.20 -15.64 10.28
CA GLU A 36 -9.87 -14.65 11.30
C GLU A 36 -8.42 -14.18 11.21
N GLN A 37 -7.48 -15.06 10.86
CA GLN A 37 -6.10 -14.68 10.57
C GLN A 37 -6.02 -13.71 9.37
N ALA A 38 -6.73 -14.00 8.30
CA ALA A 38 -6.80 -13.11 7.14
C ALA A 38 -7.42 -11.76 7.51
N ARG A 39 -8.50 -11.74 8.30
CA ARG A 39 -9.12 -10.53 8.81
C ARG A 39 -8.16 -9.69 9.66
N GLN A 40 -7.42 -10.33 10.56
CA GLN A 40 -6.46 -9.64 11.41
C GLN A 40 -5.33 -9.02 10.58
N LYS A 41 -4.78 -9.76 9.61
CA LYS A 41 -3.77 -9.22 8.68
C LYS A 41 -4.30 -8.07 7.85
N THR A 42 -5.57 -8.09 7.44
CA THR A 42 -6.18 -6.96 6.74
C THR A 42 -6.22 -5.72 7.62
N ARG A 43 -6.56 -5.86 8.91
CA ARG A 43 -6.56 -4.73 9.87
C ARG A 43 -5.16 -4.13 10.02
N GLU A 44 -4.14 -4.98 10.23
CA GLU A 44 -2.75 -4.54 10.36
C GLU A 44 -2.27 -3.73 9.15
N VAL A 45 -2.56 -4.21 7.93
CA VAL A 45 -2.19 -3.49 6.70
C VAL A 45 -3.00 -2.20 6.54
N LEU A 46 -4.29 -2.20 6.87
CA LEU A 46 -5.13 -1.01 6.80
C LEU A 46 -4.61 0.09 7.74
N GLU A 47 -4.26 -0.28 8.98
CA GLU A 47 -3.68 0.63 9.96
C GLU A 47 -2.35 1.22 9.47
N ALA A 48 -1.47 0.39 8.89
CA ALA A 48 -0.20 0.85 8.34
C ALA A 48 -0.38 1.81 7.15
N VAL A 49 -1.32 1.53 6.25
CA VAL A 49 -1.64 2.39 5.11
C VAL A 49 -2.21 3.73 5.59
N ASN A 50 -3.16 3.70 6.53
CA ASN A 50 -3.72 4.93 7.10
C ASN A 50 -2.64 5.77 7.78
N ALA A 51 -1.78 5.14 8.59
CA ALA A 51 -0.67 5.84 9.25
C ALA A 51 0.30 6.49 8.26
N PHE A 52 0.60 5.82 7.14
CA PHE A 52 1.42 6.39 6.06
C PHE A 52 0.77 7.64 5.46
N PHE A 53 -0.53 7.56 5.15
CA PHE A 53 -1.24 8.68 4.52
C PHE A 53 -1.43 9.88 5.47
N GLU A 54 -1.70 9.61 6.76
CA GLU A 54 -1.86 10.64 7.79
C GLU A 54 -0.55 11.30 8.20
N LYS A 55 0.60 10.66 7.99
CA LYS A 55 1.90 11.17 8.45
C LYS A 55 2.82 11.44 7.28
N ASP A 56 3.45 10.41 6.74
CA ASP A 56 4.55 10.53 5.79
C ASP A 56 4.09 11.20 4.49
N PHE A 57 2.92 10.81 3.98
CA PHE A 57 2.38 11.38 2.76
C PHE A 57 1.88 12.82 2.97
N GLN A 58 1.28 13.12 4.12
CA GLN A 58 0.88 14.49 4.46
C GLN A 58 2.11 15.41 4.51
N ALA A 59 3.18 15.00 5.21
CA ALA A 59 4.42 15.76 5.28
C ALA A 59 5.07 15.96 3.90
N PHE A 60 5.04 14.92 3.05
CA PHE A 60 5.49 15.03 1.66
C PHE A 60 4.66 16.05 0.87
N ARG A 61 3.33 15.96 0.96
CA ARG A 61 2.40 16.86 0.27
C ARG A 61 2.65 18.31 0.67
N GLU A 62 2.69 18.61 1.97
CA GLU A 62 2.95 19.95 2.49
C GLU A 62 4.29 20.52 1.96
N ARG A 63 5.32 19.68 1.90
CA ARG A 63 6.63 20.07 1.36
C ARG A 63 6.61 20.35 -0.15
N VAL A 64 5.83 19.60 -0.92
CA VAL A 64 5.71 19.79 -2.36
C VAL A 64 4.85 21.02 -2.67
N GLU A 65 3.71 21.18 -1.99
CA GLU A 65 2.77 22.28 -2.21
C GLU A 65 3.32 23.63 -1.73
N SER A 66 4.20 23.65 -0.72
CA SER A 66 4.87 24.87 -0.27
C SER A 66 5.97 25.37 -1.21
N GLN A 67 6.40 24.56 -2.18
CA GLN A 67 7.37 25.00 -3.18
C GLN A 67 6.65 25.61 -4.38
N GLU A 68 6.95 26.88 -4.67
CA GLU A 68 6.65 27.46 -5.97
C GLU A 68 7.53 26.76 -7.03
N ILE A 69 7.00 25.72 -7.66
CA ILE A 69 7.68 25.03 -8.75
C ILE A 69 7.73 25.98 -9.96
N ARG A 70 8.90 26.55 -10.25
CA ARG A 70 9.14 27.24 -11.51
C ARG A 70 9.29 26.21 -12.64
N LEU A 71 8.25 26.06 -13.44
CA LEU A 71 8.22 25.12 -14.57
C LEU A 71 9.13 25.55 -15.73
N PHE A 72 9.40 26.85 -15.86
CA PHE A 72 10.23 27.42 -16.90
C PHE A 72 11.44 28.10 -16.30
N LYS A 73 12.57 28.01 -17.00
CA LYS A 73 13.74 28.83 -16.69
C LYS A 73 13.47 30.27 -17.12
N ASP A 74 14.07 31.22 -16.41
CA ASP A 74 14.06 32.62 -16.82
C ASP A 74 14.73 32.74 -18.22
N PHE A 75 14.14 33.56 -19.09
CA PHE A 75 14.67 33.78 -20.43
C PHE A 75 15.98 34.56 -20.34
N GLU A 76 17.07 33.99 -20.86
CA GLU A 76 18.35 34.68 -21.04
C GLU A 76 18.47 35.19 -22.48
N PRO A 77 18.54 36.52 -22.70
CA PRO A 77 18.70 37.09 -24.04
C PRO A 77 20.03 36.66 -24.68
N LEU A 78 19.95 36.17 -25.92
CA LEU A 78 21.14 35.81 -26.69
C LEU A 78 21.92 37.08 -27.08
N ARG A 79 23.25 37.05 -26.88
CA ARG A 79 24.17 38.11 -27.33
C ARG A 79 25.25 37.52 -28.23
N LEU A 80 25.59 38.22 -29.32
CA LEU A 80 26.76 37.88 -30.13
C LEU A 80 28.03 38.21 -29.33
N LYS A 81 29.00 37.30 -29.34
CA LYS A 81 30.35 37.58 -28.83
C LYS A 81 31.13 38.33 -29.90
N GLU A 82 31.70 39.47 -29.53
CA GLU A 82 32.69 40.21 -30.34
C GLU A 82 34.03 39.45 -30.40
#